data_AF-A0A158H7J9-F1
#
_entry.id   AF-A0A158H7J9-F1
#
_cell.length_a   1.000
_cell.length_b   1.000
_cell.length_c   1.000
_cell.angle_alpha   90.00
_cell.angle_beta   90.00
_cell.angle_gamma   90.00
#
_symmetry.space_group_name_H-M   'P 1'
#
loop_
_entity.id
_entity.type
_entity.pdbx_description
1 polymer ?
#
loop_
_entity_poly.entity_id
_entity_poly.type
_entity_poly.pdbx_seq_one_letter_code
_entity_poly.pdbx_strand_id
1 'polypeptide(L)'
;MPIYQYECASCGRFDVMRSIADRDLPHVCPECGVQTARAITGSAMLSLMPQSRRDAYATNERSAHAPTSSKSLGYRHGPGCACCKPRPAASDQTRPSMKSPGGRPWMISH
;
A
#
# COMPACT_ATOMS: atom_id res chain seq x y z
N MET A 1 17.62 24.92 16.11
CA MET A 1 16.48 24.25 16.76
C MET A 1 15.45 23.96 15.67
N PRO A 2 14.94 22.73 15.53
CA PRO A 2 14.03 22.39 14.44
C PRO A 2 12.68 23.10 14.56
N ILE A 3 12.06 23.36 13.41
CA ILE A 3 10.73 23.97 13.29
C ILE A 3 9.74 22.85 12.97
N TYR A 4 8.63 22.81 13.71
CA TYR A 4 7.52 21.88 13.51
C TYR A 4 6.24 22.67 13.26
N GLN A 5 5.39 22.12 12.40
CA GLN A 5 4.09 22.71 12.11
C GLN A 5 3.03 22.12 13.05
N TYR A 6 2.15 22.96 13.58
CA TYR A 6 0.98 22.60 14.37
C TYR A 6 -0.28 23.06 13.64
N GLU A 7 -1.42 22.43 13.95
CA GLU A 7 -2.69 22.75 13.28
C GLU A 7 -3.79 22.97 14.32
N CYS A 8 -4.32 24.20 14.34
CA CYS A 8 -5.52 24.55 15.07
C CYS A 8 -6.75 24.31 14.19
N ALA A 9 -7.77 23.65 14.72
CA ALA A 9 -9.02 23.40 13.99
C ALA A 9 -9.77 24.67 13.59
N SER A 10 -9.65 25.76 14.37
CA SER A 10 -10.34 27.03 14.10
C SER A 10 -9.47 28.07 13.39
N CYS A 11 -8.19 28.15 13.74
CA CYS A 11 -7.30 29.23 13.30
C CYS A 11 -6.33 28.80 12.18
N GLY A 12 -6.20 27.49 11.91
CA GLY A 12 -5.31 26.97 10.89
C GLY A 12 -3.91 26.61 11.39
N ARG A 13 -2.96 26.53 10.45
CA ARG A 13 -1.60 26.01 10.68
C ARG A 13 -0.63 27.11 11.11
N PHE A 14 0.30 26.77 11.99
CA PHE A 14 1.37 27.68 12.45
C PHE A 14 2.65 26.90 12.77
N ASP A 15 3.78 27.60 12.76
CA ASP A 15 5.11 27.02 12.93
C ASP A 15 5.66 27.31 14.33
N VAL A 16 6.29 26.31 14.94
CA VAL A 16 6.85 26.39 16.30
C VAL A 16 8.25 25.79 16.33
N MET A 17 9.21 26.52 16.89
CA MET A 17 10.53 25.97 17.20
C MET A 17 10.47 25.13 18.49
N ARG A 18 10.83 23.85 18.42
CA ARG A 18 10.89 22.96 19.60
C ARG A 18 12.07 22.02 19.56
N SER A 19 12.38 21.44 20.72
CA SER A 19 13.27 20.30 20.80
C SER A 19 12.65 19.10 20.09
N ILE A 20 13.49 18.13 19.73
CA ILE A 20 13.01 16.89 19.12
C ILE A 20 12.26 15.98 20.10
N ALA A 21 12.44 16.19 21.42
CA ALA A 21 11.74 15.47 22.48
C ALA A 21 10.31 16.00 22.70
N ASP A 22 10.11 17.31 22.54
CA ASP A 22 8.83 17.97 22.80
C ASP A 22 7.95 18.14 21.55
N ARG A 23 8.42 17.63 20.40
CA ARG A 23 7.79 17.83 19.10
C ARG A 23 6.37 17.26 19.00
N ASP A 24 6.09 16.20 19.76
CA ASP A 24 4.81 15.48 19.72
C ASP A 24 3.88 15.90 20.89
N LEU A 25 4.36 16.79 21.78
CA LEU A 25 3.53 17.36 22.86
C LEU A 25 2.57 18.41 22.30
N PRO A 26 1.36 18.56 22.88
CA PRO A 26 0.44 19.62 22.49
C PRO A 26 1.07 21.02 22.58
N HIS A 27 0.64 21.91 21.69
CA HIS A 27 0.97 23.33 21.72
C HIS A 27 -0.29 24.17 21.87
N VAL A 28 -0.19 25.33 22.50
CA VAL A 28 -1.32 26.26 22.58
C VAL A 28 -1.35 27.13 21.33
N CYS A 29 -2.51 27.27 20.68
CA CYS A 29 -2.65 28.16 19.55
C CYS A 29 -2.40 29.62 19.99
N PRO A 30 -1.52 30.38 19.31
CA PRO A 30 -1.23 31.76 19.68
C PRO A 30 -2.42 32.71 19.48
N GLU A 31 -3.38 32.35 18.61
CA GLU A 31 -4.56 33.17 18.32
C GLU A 31 -5.71 32.91 19.30
N CYS A 32 -6.05 31.65 19.58
CA CYS A 32 -7.25 31.31 20.35
C CYS A 32 -6.99 30.61 21.69
N GLY A 33 -5.74 30.26 22.02
CA GLY A 33 -5.40 29.62 23.30
C GLY A 33 -5.80 28.14 23.42
N VAL A 34 -6.40 27.54 22.38
CA VAL A 34 -6.81 26.13 22.39
C VAL A 34 -5.60 25.21 22.18
N GLN A 35 -5.60 24.04 22.81
CA GLN A 35 -4.57 23.02 22.60
C GLN A 35 -4.65 22.43 21.19
N THR A 36 -3.49 22.31 20.54
CA THR A 36 -3.34 21.81 19.18
C THR A 36 -2.29 20.71 19.12
N ALA A 37 -2.46 19.78 18.18
CA ALA A 37 -1.52 18.71 17.92
C ALA A 37 -0.55 19.10 16.79
N ARG A 38 0.59 18.42 16.72
CA ARG A 38 1.54 18.58 15.62
C ARG A 38 0.89 18.15 14.31
N ALA A 39 1.00 18.98 13.29
CA ALA A 39 0.60 18.66 11.94
C ALA A 39 1.65 17.76 11.29
N ILE A 40 1.25 16.54 10.89
CA ILE A 40 2.14 15.61 10.20
C ILE A 40 1.84 15.69 8.70
N THR A 41 2.72 16.36 7.96
CA THR A 41 2.61 16.46 6.50
C THR A 41 3.10 15.17 5.85
N GLY A 42 2.20 14.20 5.67
CA GLY A 42 2.53 12.85 5.15
C GLY A 42 3.00 12.79 3.69
N SER A 43 2.92 13.90 2.94
CA SER A 43 3.24 13.92 1.51
C SER A 43 4.71 13.58 1.19
N ALA A 44 5.66 14.06 2.01
CA ALA A 44 7.07 13.80 1.78
C ALA A 44 7.45 12.32 1.95
N MET A 45 6.79 11.62 2.87
CA MET A 45 7.11 10.22 3.18
C MET A 45 6.67 9.29 2.05
N LEU A 46 5.53 9.55 1.40
CA LEU A 46 5.04 8.73 0.29
C LEU A 46 5.97 8.79 -0.93
N SER A 47 6.52 9.97 -1.24
CA SER A 47 7.48 10.17 -2.34
C SER A 47 8.77 9.37 -2.14
N LEU A 48 9.23 9.23 -0.89
CA LEU A 48 10.45 8.49 -0.54
C LEU A 48 10.26 6.95 -0.55
N MET A 49 9.03 6.44 -0.61
CA MET A 49 8.79 5.00 -0.65
C MET A 49 9.18 4.40 -2.01
N PRO A 50 9.77 3.18 -2.07
CA PRO A 50 10.00 2.48 -3.32
C PRO A 50 8.69 2.23 -4.08
N GLN A 51 8.73 2.36 -5.42
CA GLN A 51 7.55 2.20 -6.27
C GLN A 51 6.86 0.85 -6.07
N SER A 52 7.62 -0.25 -6.03
CA SER A 52 7.10 -1.60 -5.81
C SER A 52 6.29 -1.73 -4.52
N ARG A 53 6.72 -1.02 -3.47
CA ARG A 53 6.06 -1.04 -2.16
C ARG A 53 4.76 -0.23 -2.22
N ARG A 54 4.74 0.91 -2.93
CA ARG A 54 3.52 1.67 -3.18
C ARG A 54 2.50 0.87 -3.99
N ASP A 55 2.94 0.19 -5.04
CA ASP A 55 2.07 -0.62 -5.90
C ASP A 55 1.45 -1.81 -5.14
N ALA A 56 2.25 -2.45 -4.27
CA ALA A 56 1.76 -3.52 -3.40
C ALA A 56 0.68 -3.03 -2.43
N TYR A 57 0.89 -1.87 -1.78
CA TYR A 57 -0.12 -1.29 -0.90
C TYR A 57 -1.38 -0.88 -1.65
N ALA A 58 -1.26 -0.21 -2.79
CA ALA A 58 -2.39 0.18 -3.62
C ALA A 58 -3.21 -1.04 -4.11
N THR A 59 -2.53 -2.14 -4.43
CA THR A 59 -3.18 -3.40 -4.81
C THR A 59 -3.90 -4.04 -3.64
N ASN A 60 -3.30 -4.02 -2.45
CA ASN A 60 -3.90 -4.56 -1.23
C ASN A 60 -5.15 -3.76 -0.82
N GLU A 61 -5.07 -2.43 -0.80
CA GLU A 61 -6.21 -1.54 -0.51
C GLU A 61 -7.35 -1.77 -1.50
N ARG A 62 -7.06 -1.84 -2.80
CA ARG A 62 -8.07 -2.17 -3.82
C ARG A 62 -8.70 -3.54 -3.56
N SER A 63 -7.89 -4.54 -3.22
CA SER A 63 -8.39 -5.90 -2.97
C SER A 63 -9.27 -5.97 -1.72
N ALA A 64 -9.00 -5.15 -0.70
CA ALA A 64 -9.80 -5.09 0.52
C ALA A 64 -11.16 -4.38 0.30
N HIS A 65 -11.18 -3.29 -0.47
CA HIS A 65 -12.38 -2.47 -0.64
C HIS A 65 -13.22 -2.83 -1.88
N ALA A 66 -12.59 -3.36 -2.93
CA ALA A 66 -13.22 -3.72 -4.18
C ALA A 66 -12.53 -4.96 -4.80
N PRO A 67 -12.63 -6.14 -4.15
CA PRO A 67 -12.00 -7.36 -4.65
C PRO A 67 -12.58 -7.74 -6.03
N THR A 68 -11.71 -7.87 -7.01
CA THR A 68 -12.08 -8.45 -8.31
C THR A 68 -12.23 -9.96 -8.16
N SER A 69 -13.45 -10.46 -8.32
CA SER A 69 -13.75 -11.89 -8.41
C SER A 69 -13.78 -12.37 -9.87
N SER A 70 -13.66 -13.68 -10.07
CA SER A 70 -13.88 -14.32 -11.37
C SER A 70 -15.23 -13.95 -11.98
N LYS A 71 -16.27 -13.79 -11.15
CA LYS A 71 -17.59 -13.32 -11.58
C LYS A 71 -17.56 -11.88 -12.10
N SER A 72 -16.85 -10.97 -11.42
CA SER A 72 -16.73 -9.56 -11.85
C SER A 72 -15.89 -9.39 -13.11
N LEU A 73 -14.95 -10.31 -13.36
CA LEU A 73 -14.09 -10.27 -14.54
C LEU A 73 -14.77 -10.88 -15.78
N GLY A 74 -15.86 -11.62 -15.57
CA GLY A 74 -16.61 -12.30 -16.62
C GLY A 74 -15.70 -13.23 -17.43
N TYR A 75 -15.71 -13.07 -18.75
CA TYR A 75 -14.86 -13.82 -19.68
C TYR A 75 -13.46 -13.21 -19.88
N ARG A 76 -13.10 -12.13 -19.17
CA ARG A 76 -11.77 -11.55 -19.28
C ARG A 76 -10.81 -12.32 -18.37
N HIS A 77 -9.60 -12.54 -18.86
CA HIS A 77 -8.56 -13.17 -18.05
C HIS A 77 -8.00 -12.20 -17.02
N GLY A 78 -7.63 -12.74 -15.85
CA GLY A 78 -7.00 -11.97 -14.77
C GLY A 78 -5.70 -11.29 -15.23
N PRO A 79 -5.29 -10.19 -14.59
CA PRO A 79 -3.98 -9.59 -14.82
C PRO A 79 -2.89 -10.65 -14.60
N GLY A 80 -2.00 -10.83 -15.58
CA GLY A 80 -0.95 -11.85 -15.55
C GLY A 80 -1.34 -13.23 -16.08
N CYS A 81 -2.55 -13.42 -16.63
CA CYS A 81 -2.90 -14.69 -17.25
C CYS A 81 -2.05 -15.00 -18.48
N ALA A 82 -1.32 -16.12 -18.44
CA ALA A 82 -0.43 -16.55 -19.50
C ALA A 82 -1.14 -17.17 -20.72
N CYS A 83 -2.46 -17.38 -20.65
CA CYS A 83 -3.22 -18.11 -21.67
C CYS A 83 -3.33 -17.38 -23.03
N CYS A 84 -3.21 -16.05 -23.07
CA CYS A 84 -3.35 -15.25 -24.30
C CYS A 84 -2.05 -14.63 -24.83
N LYS A 85 -0.90 -14.85 -24.18
CA LYS A 85 0.39 -14.40 -24.74
C LYS A 85 0.95 -15.50 -25.65
N PRO A 86 1.46 -15.17 -26.86
CA PRO A 86 2.23 -16.15 -27.62
C PRO A 86 3.42 -16.59 -26.76
N ARG A 87 3.46 -17.88 -26.44
CA ARG A 87 4.56 -18.47 -25.68
C ARG A 87 5.81 -18.35 -26.55
N PRO A 88 6.94 -17.78 -26.07
CA PRO A 88 8.21 -17.92 -26.78
C PRO A 88 8.46 -19.42 -26.96
N ALA A 89 8.93 -19.82 -28.15
CA ALA A 89 9.17 -21.21 -28.49
C ALA A 89 9.91 -21.88 -27.33
N ALA A 90 9.26 -22.88 -26.73
CA ALA A 90 9.89 -23.65 -25.68
C ALA A 90 11.13 -24.29 -26.28
N SER A 91 12.32 -23.97 -25.74
CA SER A 91 13.43 -24.89 -25.90
C SER A 91 12.96 -26.25 -25.39
N ASP A 92 13.18 -27.26 -26.21
CA ASP A 92 12.85 -28.67 -25.96
C ASP A 92 13.70 -29.19 -24.79
N GLN A 93 13.41 -28.69 -23.59
CA GLN A 93 13.77 -29.35 -22.36
C GLN A 93 12.58 -30.24 -22.04
N THR A 94 12.69 -31.50 -22.46
CA THR A 94 11.84 -32.61 -22.02
C THR A 94 11.73 -32.54 -20.50
N ARG A 95 10.67 -31.92 -19.99
CA ARG A 95 10.27 -32.06 -18.60
C ARG A 95 9.74 -33.50 -18.49
N PRO A 96 10.29 -34.37 -17.63
CA PRO A 96 9.70 -35.67 -17.43
C PRO A 96 8.24 -35.45 -17.01
N SER A 97 7.33 -36.08 -17.75
CA SER A 97 5.91 -36.12 -17.43
C SER A 97 5.76 -36.57 -15.99
N MET A 98 5.40 -35.64 -15.09
CA MET A 98 4.91 -35.98 -13.76
C MET A 98 3.58 -36.70 -13.97
N LYS A 99 3.66 -38.02 -14.16
CA LYS A 99 2.55 -38.94 -13.93
C LYS A 99 2.05 -38.62 -12.53
N SER A 100 0.83 -38.09 -12.39
CA SER A 100 0.23 -37.88 -11.06
C SER A 100 0.20 -39.23 -10.33
N PRO A 101 1.00 -39.43 -9.28
CA PRO A 101 0.73 -40.51 -8.35
C PRO A 101 -0.50 -40.07 -7.55
N GLY A 102 -1.47 -40.95 -7.38
CA GLY A 102 -2.68 -40.65 -6.60
C GLY A 102 -2.34 -39.96 -5.27
N GLY A 103 -2.95 -38.78 -5.08
CA GLY A 103 -3.06 -38.07 -3.80
C GLY A 103 -1.79 -37.44 -3.20
N ARG A 104 -1.84 -36.14 -2.93
CA ARG A 104 -0.95 -35.47 -1.95
C ARG A 104 -1.79 -34.69 -0.93
N PRO A 105 -1.39 -34.64 0.35
CA PRO A 105 -2.26 -34.37 1.50
C PRO A 105 -2.77 -32.92 1.66
N TRP A 106 -2.38 -31.99 0.79
CA TRP A 106 -2.81 -30.58 0.84
C TRP A 106 -3.72 -30.19 -0.34
N MET A 107 -4.24 -31.19 -1.05
CA MET A 107 -5.20 -31.00 -2.13
C MET A 107 -6.57 -30.63 -1.53
N ILE A 108 -6.91 -29.34 -1.50
CA ILE A 108 -8.31 -28.90 -1.38
C ILE A 108 -8.82 -28.70 -2.79
N SER A 109 -9.57 -29.68 -3.28
CA SER A 109 -10.32 -29.60 -4.52
C SER A 109 -11.43 -28.53 -4.38
N HIS A 110 -11.52 -27.63 -5.35
CA HIS A 110 -12.76 -26.91 -5.66
C HIS A 110 -13.50 -27.66 -6.76
#